data_AF-A0A562QWC1-F1
#
_entry.id   AF-A0A562QWC1-F1
#
_cell.length_a   1.000
_cell.length_b   1.000
_cell.length_c   1.000
_cell.angle_alpha   90.00
_cell.angle_beta   90.00
_cell.angle_gamma   90.00
#
_symmetry.space_group_name_H-M   'P 1'
#
loop_
_entity.id
_entity.type
_entity.pdbx_description
1 polymer ?
#
loop_
_entity_poly.entity_id
_entity_poly.type
_entity_poly.pdbx_seq_one_letter_code
_entity_poly.pdbx_strand_id
1 'polypeptide(L)'
;MLFNTFIVVVTVAAMELFSIVAHKYIMHGFGWGWHKSHHEERTGWFEKNDLYAVFFAGIAIALIYAGTRGHHPLEWIGAGMTAYGFLYFVAHDGLVHRRWPFTYIPRRGYLKRLYQAHRMHHAVQGKEGTVSFGFLYAPPVARLKQQLHALHQGAPRARPREGAATGLQDVPPAS
;
A
#
# COMPACT_ATOMS: atom_id res chain seq x y z
N MET A 1 3.87 31.03 13.97
CA MET A 1 4.59 29.76 14.18
C MET A 1 3.64 28.60 14.43
N LEU A 2 2.84 28.57 15.51
CA LEU A 2 1.94 27.44 15.80
C LEU A 2 0.94 27.11 14.69
N PHE A 3 0.34 28.13 14.05
CA PHE A 3 -0.59 27.92 12.92
C PHE A 3 0.07 27.23 11.73
N ASN A 4 1.27 27.65 11.35
CA ASN A 4 2.02 27.07 10.24
C ASN A 4 2.43 25.62 10.54
N THR A 5 2.90 25.37 11.77
CA THR A 5 3.20 24.01 12.23
C THR A 5 1.95 23.13 12.21
N PHE A 6 0.80 23.66 12.63
CA PHE A 6 -0.48 22.95 12.56
C PHE A 6 -0.85 22.58 11.12
N ILE A 7 -0.70 23.51 10.16
CA ILE A 7 -0.93 23.22 8.74
C ILE A 7 -0.04 22.07 8.27
N VAL A 8 1.27 22.12 8.55
CA VAL A 8 2.21 21.05 8.16
C VAL A 8 1.77 19.71 8.71
N VAL A 9 1.44 19.63 10.01
CA VAL A 9 1.02 18.38 10.67
C VAL A 9 -0.28 17.84 10.07
N VAL A 10 -1.28 18.71 9.86
CA VAL A 10 -2.54 18.32 9.22
C VAL A 10 -2.32 17.86 7.79
N THR A 11 -1.47 18.54 7.02
CA THR A 11 -1.13 18.11 5.65
C THR A 11 -0.46 16.75 5.65
N VAL A 12 0.51 16.49 6.53
CA VAL A 12 1.16 15.17 6.64
C VAL A 12 0.12 14.07 6.95
N ALA A 13 -0.80 14.33 7.89
CA ALA A 13 -1.86 13.38 8.21
C ALA A 13 -2.83 13.16 7.03
N ALA A 14 -3.26 14.23 6.37
CA ALA A 14 -4.14 14.17 5.20
C ALA A 14 -3.48 13.45 4.02
N MET A 15 -2.16 13.60 3.85
CA MET A 15 -1.39 12.92 2.82
C MET A 15 -1.39 11.40 3.01
N GLU A 16 -1.43 10.89 4.24
CA GLU A 16 -1.60 9.44 4.47
C GLU A 16 -2.95 8.96 3.88
N LEU A 17 -4.04 9.65 4.19
CA LEU A 17 -5.37 9.30 3.67
C LEU A 17 -5.40 9.41 2.13
N PHE A 18 -4.86 10.50 1.59
CA PHE A 18 -4.76 10.69 0.15
C PHE A 18 -3.94 9.57 -0.49
N SER A 19 -2.80 9.20 0.10
CA SER A 19 -1.93 8.17 -0.44
C SER A 19 -2.60 6.79 -0.46
N ILE A 20 -3.37 6.44 0.57
CA ILE A 20 -4.17 5.19 0.60
C ILE A 20 -5.14 5.14 -0.58
N VAL A 21 -5.88 6.23 -0.79
CA VAL A 21 -6.89 6.32 -1.85
C VAL A 21 -6.22 6.33 -3.22
N ALA A 22 -5.19 7.15 -3.42
CA ALA A 22 -4.44 7.24 -4.66
C ALA A 22 -3.78 5.89 -4.98
N HIS A 23 -3.16 5.23 -4.01
CA HIS A 23 -2.53 3.94 -4.21
C HIS A 23 -3.57 2.88 -4.64
N LYS A 24 -4.70 2.79 -3.93
CA LYS A 24 -5.74 1.80 -4.23
C LYS A 24 -6.47 2.04 -5.56
N TYR A 25 -6.88 3.28 -5.84
CA TYR A 25 -7.78 3.58 -6.95
C TYR A 25 -7.09 4.16 -8.18
N ILE A 26 -5.99 4.87 -8.00
CA ILE A 26 -5.21 5.44 -9.11
C ILE A 26 -4.11 4.46 -9.50
N MET A 27 -3.17 4.17 -8.59
CA MET A 27 -1.98 3.37 -8.91
C MET A 27 -2.31 1.91 -9.22
N HIS A 28 -3.24 1.29 -8.49
CA HIS A 28 -3.79 -0.04 -8.83
C HIS A 28 -5.03 0.01 -9.74
N GLY A 29 -5.33 1.18 -10.30
CA GLY A 29 -6.40 1.39 -11.29
C GLY A 29 -5.83 1.81 -12.63
N PHE A 30 -6.23 2.98 -13.12
CA PHE A 30 -5.79 3.50 -14.43
C PHE A 30 -4.29 3.85 -14.47
N GLY A 31 -3.68 4.12 -13.32
CA GLY A 31 -2.25 4.39 -13.15
C GLY A 31 -1.37 3.14 -13.10
N TRP A 32 -1.94 1.94 -13.25
CA TRP A 32 -1.19 0.68 -13.16
C TRP A 32 0.01 0.61 -14.11
N GLY A 33 -0.04 1.26 -15.28
CA GLY A 33 1.10 1.29 -16.20
C GLY A 33 2.40 1.88 -15.60
N TRP A 34 2.29 2.83 -14.67
CA TRP A 34 3.45 3.38 -13.95
C TRP A 34 3.78 2.55 -12.72
N HIS A 35 2.74 2.13 -11.98
CA HIS A 35 2.90 1.41 -10.73
C HIS A 35 3.33 -0.06 -10.91
N LYS A 36 3.06 -0.69 -12.05
CA LYS A 36 3.38 -2.10 -12.31
C LYS A 36 4.87 -2.41 -12.08
N SER A 37 5.76 -1.52 -12.53
CA SER A 37 7.21 -1.65 -12.33
C SER A 37 7.62 -1.78 -10.87
N HIS A 38 6.77 -1.31 -9.96
CA HIS A 38 6.96 -1.38 -8.52
C HIS A 38 6.62 -2.74 -7.90
N HIS A 39 5.75 -3.52 -8.55
CA HIS A 39 5.35 -4.85 -8.11
C HIS A 39 6.19 -5.97 -8.72
N GLU A 40 7.01 -5.64 -9.72
CA GLU A 40 7.89 -6.56 -10.42
C GLU A 40 9.31 -6.52 -9.83
N GLU A 41 10.13 -7.51 -10.17
CA GLU A 41 11.54 -7.48 -9.79
C GLU A 41 12.25 -6.30 -10.46
N ARG A 42 12.96 -5.52 -9.65
CA ARG A 42 13.62 -4.30 -10.10
C ARG A 42 14.80 -4.62 -11.03
N THR A 43 14.85 -3.93 -12.17
CA THR A 43 15.93 -4.08 -13.18
C THR A 43 16.98 -2.96 -13.16
N GLY A 44 16.85 -1.95 -12.29
CA GLY A 44 17.78 -0.81 -12.22
C GLY A 44 17.56 0.13 -11.03
N TRP A 45 18.19 1.30 -11.04
CA TRP A 45 18.01 2.31 -9.98
C TRP A 45 16.69 3.07 -10.08
N PHE A 46 16.18 3.25 -11.30
CA PHE A 46 14.96 3.99 -11.59
C PHE A 46 13.85 3.04 -12.07
N GLU A 47 12.62 3.32 -11.65
CA GLU A 47 11.41 2.62 -12.06
C GLU A 47 10.41 3.61 -12.66
N LYS A 48 9.51 3.15 -13.53
CA LYS A 48 8.42 4.00 -14.04
C LYS A 48 7.54 4.55 -12.91
N ASN A 49 7.47 3.82 -11.79
CA ASN A 49 6.78 4.24 -10.58
C ASN A 49 7.36 5.55 -10.00
N ASP A 50 8.63 5.87 -10.26
CA ASP A 50 9.28 7.10 -9.76
C ASP A 50 8.67 8.36 -10.37
N LEU A 51 7.94 8.24 -11.50
CA LEU A 51 7.16 9.33 -12.07
C LEU A 51 6.11 9.89 -11.10
N TYR A 52 5.56 9.05 -10.21
CA TYR A 52 4.68 9.54 -9.15
C TYR A 52 5.42 10.46 -8.17
N ALA A 53 6.64 10.09 -7.77
CA ALA A 53 7.45 10.92 -6.88
C ALA A 53 7.79 12.27 -7.55
N VAL A 54 8.16 12.25 -8.83
CA VAL A 54 8.43 13.48 -9.60
C VAL A 54 7.18 14.35 -9.72
N PHE A 55 6.02 13.75 -10.03
CA PHE A 55 4.76 14.48 -10.17
C PHE A 55 4.35 15.18 -8.86
N PHE A 56 4.34 14.45 -7.74
CA PHE A 56 3.97 15.04 -6.45
C PHE A 56 5.02 16.01 -5.91
N ALA A 57 6.30 15.79 -6.20
CA ALA A 57 7.35 16.77 -5.90
C ALA A 57 7.12 18.07 -6.68
N GLY A 58 6.75 18.00 -7.97
CA GLY A 58 6.39 19.16 -8.77
C GLY A 58 5.23 19.95 -8.17
N ILE A 59 4.17 19.28 -7.70
CA ILE A 59 3.05 19.94 -7.01
C ILE A 59 3.52 20.63 -5.72
N ALA A 60 4.30 19.93 -4.89
CA ALA A 60 4.81 20.51 -3.65
C ALA A 60 5.69 21.75 -3.90
N ILE A 61 6.57 21.70 -4.90
CA ILE A 61 7.40 22.83 -5.32
C ILE A 61 6.53 23.99 -5.80
N ALA A 62 5.51 23.73 -6.62
CA ALA A 62 4.60 24.77 -7.11
C ALA A 62 3.85 25.46 -5.96
N LEU A 63 3.39 24.69 -4.96
CA LEU A 63 2.74 25.22 -3.76
C LEU A 63 3.69 26.07 -2.92
N ILE A 64 4.92 25.60 -2.71
CA ILE A 64 5.97 26.36 -2.01
C ILE A 64 6.25 27.67 -2.76
N TYR A 65 6.47 27.59 -4.07
CA TYR A 65 6.73 28.76 -4.89
C TYR A 65 5.58 29.77 -4.81
N ALA A 66 4.33 29.34 -5.01
CA ALA A 66 3.16 30.22 -4.91
C ALA A 66 3.06 30.87 -3.52
N GLY A 67 3.26 30.10 -2.46
CA GLY A 67 3.27 30.62 -1.09
C GLY A 67 4.34 31.69 -0.87
N THR A 68 5.57 31.46 -1.36
CA THR A 68 6.65 32.47 -1.29
C THR A 68 6.39 33.73 -2.13
N ARG A 69 5.43 33.68 -3.06
CA ARG A 69 4.97 34.83 -3.86
C ARG A 69 3.82 35.59 -3.22
N GLY A 70 3.41 35.22 -2.00
CA GLY A 70 2.37 35.90 -1.22
C GLY A 70 1.05 35.14 -1.13
N HIS A 71 0.92 33.96 -1.74
CA HIS A 71 -0.26 33.10 -1.62
C HIS A 71 -0.19 32.23 -0.36
N HIS A 72 -0.06 32.85 0.80
CA HIS A 72 -0.07 32.13 2.07
C HIS A 72 -1.43 31.46 2.30
N PRO A 73 -1.49 30.26 2.92
CA PRO A 73 -0.39 29.52 3.54
C PRO A 73 0.14 28.35 2.68
N LEU A 74 0.10 28.44 1.34
CA LEU A 74 0.39 27.32 0.44
C LEU A 74 1.78 26.71 0.63
N GLU A 75 2.77 27.50 1.05
CA GLU A 75 4.12 27.00 1.30
C GLU A 75 4.19 26.00 2.45
N TRP A 76 3.33 26.12 3.46
CA TRP A 76 3.27 25.17 4.57
C TRP A 76 2.56 23.88 4.17
N ILE A 77 1.60 23.96 3.25
CA ILE A 77 1.00 22.77 2.63
C ILE A 77 2.06 22.05 1.79
N GLY A 78 2.77 22.77 0.93
CA GLY A 78 3.85 22.21 0.13
C GLY A 78 4.96 21.61 1.01
N ALA A 79 5.35 22.28 2.11
CA ALA A 79 6.29 21.74 3.09
C ALA A 79 5.78 20.45 3.76
N GLY A 80 4.50 20.38 4.12
CA GLY A 80 3.87 19.16 4.64
C GLY A 80 3.87 18.01 3.63
N MET A 81 3.60 18.31 2.35
CA MET A 81 3.69 17.33 1.27
C MET A 81 5.13 16.83 1.08
N THR A 82 6.12 17.72 1.11
CA THR A 82 7.54 17.35 1.03
C THR A 82 7.96 16.50 2.23
N ALA A 83 7.54 16.86 3.45
CA ALA A 83 7.82 16.09 4.65
C ALA A 83 7.22 14.68 4.56
N TYR A 84 5.96 14.57 4.12
CA TYR A 84 5.33 13.27 3.89
C TYR A 84 6.05 12.47 2.80
N GLY A 85 6.41 13.10 1.67
CA GLY A 85 7.16 12.47 0.59
C GLY A 85 8.54 11.98 1.04
N PHE A 86 9.22 12.72 1.93
CA PHE A 86 10.48 12.27 2.53
C PHE A 86 10.27 11.06 3.45
N LEU A 87 9.26 11.10 4.33
CA LEU A 87 8.90 9.94 5.15
C LEU A 87 8.55 8.72 4.27
N TYR A 88 7.88 8.96 3.13
CA TYR A 88 7.62 7.97 2.10
C TYR A 88 8.90 7.34 1.57
N PHE A 89 9.80 8.15 1.04
CA PHE A 89 11.08 7.68 0.53
C PHE A 89 11.88 6.89 1.57
N VAL A 90 11.89 7.32 2.83
CA VAL A 90 12.59 6.61 3.90
C VAL A 90 11.98 5.22 4.17
N ALA A 91 10.67 5.15 4.42
CA ALA A 91 10.04 3.91 4.84
C ALA A 91 9.71 2.98 3.65
N HIS A 92 9.51 3.49 2.44
CA HIS A 92 9.15 2.71 1.27
C HIS A 92 10.41 2.25 0.57
N ASP A 93 11.14 3.21 0.02
CA ASP A 93 12.27 3.00 -0.85
C ASP A 93 13.49 2.54 -0.04
N GLY A 94 13.75 3.17 1.10
CA GLY A 94 14.84 2.79 1.99
C GLY A 94 14.60 1.48 2.74
N LEU A 95 13.55 1.44 3.58
CA LEU A 95 13.31 0.34 4.50
C LEU A 95 12.72 -0.91 3.83
N VAL A 96 11.73 -0.76 2.95
CA VAL A 96 11.02 -1.91 2.37
C VAL A 96 11.68 -2.40 1.09
N HIS A 97 11.95 -1.49 0.15
CA HIS A 97 12.51 -1.79 -1.16
C HIS A 97 14.04 -1.77 -1.21
N ARG A 98 14.70 -1.37 -0.12
CA ARG A 98 16.16 -1.43 0.04
C ARG A 98 16.91 -0.73 -1.11
N ARG A 99 16.38 0.40 -1.58
CA ARG A 99 17.02 1.23 -2.62
C ARG A 99 18.27 1.95 -2.10
N TRP A 100 18.46 2.02 -0.79
CA TRP A 100 19.63 2.63 -0.17
C TRP A 100 20.85 1.70 -0.17
N PRO A 101 22.08 2.24 -0.14
CA PRO A 101 23.31 1.45 -0.06
C PRO A 101 23.40 0.60 1.21
N PHE A 102 22.57 0.88 2.23
CA PHE A 102 22.51 0.14 3.47
C PHE A 102 21.14 -0.54 3.61
N THR A 103 21.15 -1.86 3.88
CA THR A 103 19.93 -2.62 4.14
C THR A 103 19.66 -2.69 5.64
N TYR A 104 18.51 -2.17 6.07
CA TYR A 104 18.02 -2.35 7.44
C TYR A 104 16.75 -3.20 7.44
N ILE A 105 16.75 -4.29 8.22
CA ILE A 105 15.57 -5.15 8.40
C ILE A 105 15.02 -4.93 9.81
N PRO A 106 13.85 -4.31 9.96
CA PRO A 106 13.31 -4.01 11.28
C PRO A 106 12.86 -5.30 11.98
N ARG A 107 13.45 -5.59 13.14
CA ARG A 107 13.20 -6.84 13.89
C ARG A 107 12.13 -6.72 14.97
N ARG A 108 11.77 -5.50 15.41
CA ARG A 108 10.80 -5.23 16.49
C ARG A 108 10.03 -3.92 16.23
N GLY A 109 8.92 -3.72 16.94
CA GLY A 109 8.18 -2.44 16.97
C GLY A 109 7.36 -2.13 15.72
N TYR A 110 7.05 -0.84 15.54
CA TYR A 110 6.18 -0.34 14.46
C TYR A 110 6.77 -0.54 13.07
N LEU A 111 8.07 -0.28 12.89
CA LEU A 111 8.74 -0.44 11.60
C LEU A 111 8.67 -1.89 11.08
N LYS A 112 8.72 -2.88 11.97
CA LYS A 112 8.50 -4.29 11.59
C LYS A 112 7.09 -4.52 11.07
N ARG A 113 6.08 -3.90 11.71
CA ARG A 113 4.68 -4.00 11.27
C ARG A 113 4.48 -3.37 9.90
N LEU A 114 5.03 -2.17 9.69
CA LEU A 114 5.00 -1.47 8.40
C LEU A 114 5.67 -2.30 7.31
N TYR A 115 6.87 -2.81 7.58
CA TYR A 115 7.59 -3.70 6.67
C TYR A 115 6.79 -4.97 6.29
N GLN A 116 6.15 -5.63 7.27
CA GLN A 116 5.34 -6.82 7.03
C GLN A 116 4.05 -6.51 6.26
N ALA A 117 3.38 -5.42 6.60
CA ALA A 117 2.17 -4.97 5.92
C ALA A 117 2.42 -4.73 4.43
N HIS A 118 3.51 -4.03 4.11
CA HIS A 118 3.91 -3.72 2.75
C HIS A 118 4.35 -4.97 1.96
N ARG A 119 5.05 -5.92 2.60
CA ARG A 119 5.36 -7.20 1.95
C ARG A 119 4.12 -8.04 1.63
N MET A 120 3.11 -8.02 2.50
CA MET A 120 1.84 -8.70 2.21
C MET A 120 1.08 -8.01 1.07
N HIS A 121 1.21 -6.68 0.93
CA HIS A 121 0.65 -5.94 -0.19
C HIS A 121 1.25 -6.39 -1.54
N HIS A 122 2.57 -6.52 -1.61
CA HIS A 122 3.27 -6.98 -2.82
C HIS A 122 3.12 -8.47 -3.13
N ALA A 123 2.68 -9.27 -2.16
CA ALA A 123 2.51 -10.71 -2.37
C ALA A 123 1.36 -11.02 -3.35
N VAL A 124 0.44 -10.08 -3.56
CA VAL A 124 -0.71 -10.24 -4.46
C VAL A 124 -0.76 -9.07 -5.42
N GLN A 125 -0.81 -9.37 -6.72
CA GLN A 125 -0.91 -8.35 -7.76
C GLN A 125 -2.36 -7.87 -7.89
N GLY A 126 -2.54 -6.54 -8.04
CA GLY A 126 -3.83 -5.90 -8.26
C GLY A 126 -4.63 -5.60 -6.98
N LYS A 127 -5.69 -4.80 -7.13
CA LYS A 127 -6.43 -4.20 -5.99
C LYS A 127 -7.40 -5.13 -5.25
N GLU A 128 -7.96 -6.15 -5.89
CA GLU A 128 -9.11 -6.93 -5.36
C GLU A 128 -8.71 -8.06 -4.40
N GLY A 129 -7.45 -8.52 -4.45
CA GLY A 129 -6.94 -9.57 -3.58
C GLY A 129 -5.84 -9.11 -2.62
N THR A 130 -5.42 -7.85 -2.71
CA THR A 130 -4.33 -7.33 -1.88
C THR A 130 -4.84 -6.61 -0.63
N VAL A 131 -3.98 -6.50 0.37
CA VAL A 131 -4.25 -5.83 1.64
C VAL A 131 -3.24 -4.71 1.86
N SER A 132 -3.57 -3.76 2.73
CA SER A 132 -2.68 -2.67 3.16
C SER A 132 -2.15 -1.77 2.04
N PHE A 133 -2.95 -0.77 1.64
CA PHE A 133 -2.51 0.29 0.72
C PHE A 133 -1.86 1.48 1.43
N GLY A 134 -2.00 1.53 2.76
CA GLY A 134 -1.44 2.59 3.61
C GLY A 134 0.06 2.46 3.74
N PHE A 135 0.69 3.62 3.90
CA PHE A 135 2.12 3.74 3.81
C PHE A 135 2.74 3.98 5.19
N LEU A 136 2.38 5.08 5.86
CA LEU A 136 2.77 5.31 7.25
C LEU A 136 1.82 4.63 8.23
N TYR A 137 0.58 4.34 7.85
CA TYR A 137 -0.38 3.61 8.66
C TYR A 137 -0.39 2.12 8.32
N ALA A 138 0.07 1.30 9.26
CA ALA A 138 0.12 -0.14 9.13
C ALA A 138 -0.85 -0.82 10.11
N PRO A 139 -1.97 -1.39 9.63
CA PRO A 139 -2.88 -2.18 10.46
C PRO A 139 -2.16 -3.36 11.14
N PRO A 140 -2.72 -3.92 12.24
CA PRO A 140 -2.16 -5.10 12.87
C PRO A 140 -1.96 -6.25 11.89
N VAL A 141 -0.76 -6.83 11.87
CA VAL A 141 -0.36 -7.92 10.95
C VAL A 141 -1.32 -9.10 11.03
N ALA A 142 -1.83 -9.44 12.22
CA ALA A 142 -2.82 -10.49 12.40
C ALA A 142 -4.11 -10.24 11.62
N ARG A 143 -4.61 -8.99 11.61
CA ARG A 143 -5.80 -8.61 10.83
C ARG A 143 -5.52 -8.67 9.34
N LEU A 144 -4.35 -8.20 8.90
CA LEU A 144 -3.96 -8.26 7.48
C LEU A 144 -3.89 -9.70 6.98
N LYS A 145 -3.33 -10.62 7.77
CA LYS A 145 -3.33 -12.05 7.45
C LYS A 145 -4.74 -12.61 7.38
N GLN A 146 -5.61 -12.31 8.35
CA GLN A 146 -7.01 -12.76 8.33
C GLN A 146 -7.76 -12.23 7.10
N GLN A 147 -7.58 -10.96 6.73
CA GLN A 147 -8.16 -10.37 5.53
C GLN A 147 -7.64 -11.07 4.27
N LEU A 148 -6.32 -11.28 4.18
CA LEU A 148 -5.71 -11.98 3.05
C LEU A 148 -6.23 -13.43 2.94
N HIS A 149 -6.35 -14.14 4.06
CA HIS A 149 -6.95 -15.47 4.09
C HIS A 149 -8.41 -15.42 3.67
N ALA A 150 -9.23 -14.49 4.17
CA ALA A 150 -10.63 -14.38 3.79
C ALA A 150 -10.82 -14.11 2.29
N LEU A 151 -10.02 -13.19 1.71
CA LEU A 151 -10.04 -12.86 0.29
C LEU A 151 -9.68 -14.05 -0.61
N HIS A 152 -8.82 -14.96 -0.12
CA HIS A 152 -8.38 -16.14 -0.89
C HIS A 152 -9.06 -17.46 -0.46
N GLN A 153 -9.86 -17.47 0.63
CA GLN A 153 -10.45 -18.69 1.22
C GLN A 153 -11.97 -18.66 1.45
N GLY A 154 -12.75 -17.68 0.96
CA GLY A 154 -14.23 -17.78 1.01
C GLY A 154 -14.96 -16.88 0.00
N ALA A 155 -16.03 -17.31 -0.67
CA ALA A 155 -17.15 -18.06 -0.09
C ALA A 155 -17.05 -19.59 -0.17
N PRO A 156 -17.35 -20.32 0.93
CA PRO A 156 -17.71 -21.73 0.83
C PRO A 156 -19.00 -21.82 0.00
N ARG A 157 -18.98 -22.56 -1.12
CA ARG A 157 -20.23 -23.10 -1.67
C ARG A 157 -20.83 -23.97 -0.56
N ALA A 158 -21.95 -23.53 0.01
CA ALA A 158 -22.80 -24.40 0.78
C ALA A 158 -23.18 -25.58 -0.13
N ARG A 159 -22.49 -26.72 0.00
CA ARG A 159 -23.10 -27.97 -0.44
C ARG A 159 -24.21 -28.25 0.55
N PRO A 160 -25.44 -28.48 0.10
CA PRO A 160 -26.42 -29.12 0.96
C PRO A 160 -25.80 -30.41 1.47
N ARG A 161 -25.69 -30.52 2.79
CA ARG A 161 -25.53 -31.81 3.44
C ARG A 161 -26.87 -32.53 3.27
N GLU A 162 -27.08 -33.21 2.15
CA GLU A 162 -27.97 -34.36 2.17
C GLU A 162 -27.21 -35.50 2.84
N GLY A 163 -27.71 -35.85 4.01
CA GLY A 163 -27.17 -36.88 4.87
C GLY A 163 -27.58 -38.28 4.42
N ALA A 164 -26.93 -39.22 5.10
CA ALA A 164 -27.38 -40.57 5.42
C ALA A 164 -27.35 -41.62 4.29
N ALA A 165 -26.20 -42.29 4.24
CA ALA A 165 -26.04 -43.74 4.30
C ALA A 165 -27.28 -44.64 4.14
N THR A 166 -27.22 -45.47 3.10
CA THR A 166 -27.59 -46.91 3.02
C THR A 166 -26.99 -47.35 1.68
N GLY A 167 -25.98 -48.20 1.57
CA GLY A 167 -25.90 -49.60 1.99
C GLY A 167 -25.26 -50.34 0.80
N LEU A 168 -24.19 -51.08 1.05
CA LEU A 168 -23.39 -51.80 0.06
C LEU A 168 -24.14 -53.01 -0.52
N GLN A 169 -23.79 -53.32 -1.77
CA GLN A 169 -23.73 -54.65 -2.42
C GLN A 169 -25.05 -55.36 -2.75
N ASP A 170 -25.27 -55.61 -4.05
CA ASP A 170 -25.55 -56.95 -4.59
C ASP A 170 -25.40 -56.97 -6.12
N VAL A 171 -24.40 -57.69 -6.62
CA VAL A 171 -24.26 -58.19 -8.01
C VAL A 171 -23.76 -59.63 -7.87
N PRO A 172 -24.46 -60.64 -8.42
CA PRO A 172 -24.04 -61.25 -9.72
C PRO A 172 -25.21 -61.95 -10.48
N PRO A 173 -24.95 -62.78 -11.51
CA PRO A 173 -24.25 -62.52 -12.77
C PRO A 173 -25.16 -62.82 -14.00
N ALA A 174 -24.56 -62.66 -15.18
CA ALA A 174 -25.13 -62.92 -16.50
C ALA A 174 -25.72 -64.33 -16.71
N SER A 175 -26.73 -64.39 -17.57
CA SER A 175 -27.25 -65.58 -18.26
C SER A 175 -27.40 -65.28 -19.74
#